data_AF-A0A838HJJ3-F1
#
_entry.id   AF-A0A838HJJ3-F1
#
_cell.length_a   1.000
_cell.length_b   1.000
_cell.length_c   1.000
_cell.angle_alpha   90.00
_cell.angle_beta   90.00
_cell.angle_gamma   90.00
#
_symmetry.space_group_name_H-M   'P 1'
#
loop_
_entity.id
_entity.type
_entity.pdbx_description
1 polymer ?
#
loop_
_entity_poly.entity_id
_entity_poly.type
_entity_poly.pdbx_seq_one_letter_code
_entity_poly.pdbx_strand_id
1 'polypeptide(L)'
;MAEKGVWRAGTETPPTFGHATQEDFEKSVAGLRNAYDNDVPLTFSTDADYYVPGKTRGEVAIDFIETWKAAGIPPVDILRAMTMNGYKVSETESTRGPIRPGLAADLIAVAGDPLEKIDALRDVRFVMKDGVIFKRDGVMTPERFFHGGPVNGWNLR
;
A
#
# COMPACT_ATOMS: atom_id res chain seq x y z
N MET A 1 -17.44 -14.81 -1.43
CA MET A 1 -15.97 -14.77 -1.21
C MET A 1 -15.64 -14.96 0.27
N ALA A 2 -16.26 -14.19 1.17
CA ALA A 2 -16.06 -14.25 2.62
C ALA A 2 -16.13 -15.67 3.21
N GLU A 3 -17.22 -16.41 2.97
CA GLU A 3 -17.40 -17.78 3.49
C GLU A 3 -16.30 -18.77 3.06
N LYS A 4 -15.66 -18.51 1.92
CA LYS A 4 -14.60 -19.35 1.36
C LYS A 4 -13.19 -18.88 1.76
N GLY A 5 -13.07 -17.82 2.54
CA GLY A 5 -11.79 -17.19 2.89
C GLY A 5 -11.05 -16.59 1.68
N VAL A 6 -11.76 -16.35 0.56
CA VAL A 6 -11.16 -15.80 -0.65
C VAL A 6 -11.04 -14.29 -0.51
N TRP A 7 -9.82 -13.78 -0.71
CA TRP A 7 -9.50 -12.37 -0.64
C TRP A 7 -9.88 -11.64 -1.93
N ARG A 8 -10.35 -10.40 -1.79
CA ARG A 8 -10.38 -9.44 -2.91
C ARG A 8 -9.04 -8.72 -2.95
N ALA A 9 -8.26 -8.99 -4.00
CA ALA A 9 -7.08 -8.25 -4.38
C ALA A 9 -7.39 -7.51 -5.69
N GLY A 10 -7.99 -6.33 -5.58
CA GLY A 10 -8.43 -5.53 -6.72
C GLY A 10 -7.44 -4.44 -7.10
N THR A 11 -7.50 -4.02 -8.36
CA THR A 11 -6.81 -2.84 -8.89
C THR A 11 -7.83 -1.72 -9.02
N GLU A 12 -7.96 -0.94 -7.94
CA GLU A 12 -9.03 0.05 -7.77
C GLU A 12 -8.62 1.39 -8.41
N THR A 13 -8.44 1.40 -9.73
CA THR A 13 -7.83 2.52 -10.48
C THR A 13 -8.66 3.81 -10.41
N PRO A 14 -8.08 4.92 -9.91
CA PRO A 14 -8.77 6.21 -9.87
C PRO A 14 -8.78 6.86 -11.26
N PRO A 15 -9.73 7.78 -11.55
CA PRO A 15 -9.81 8.46 -12.84
C PRO A 15 -8.65 9.43 -13.08
N THR A 16 -7.89 9.77 -12.02
CA THR A 16 -6.78 10.75 -12.02
C THR A 16 -5.69 10.47 -13.06
N PHE A 17 -5.55 9.23 -13.52
CA PHE A 17 -4.54 8.84 -14.51
C PHE A 17 -5.05 8.83 -15.96
N GLY A 18 -6.36 9.04 -16.18
CA GLY A 18 -6.97 8.96 -17.51
C GLY A 18 -7.09 7.54 -18.08
N HIS A 19 -6.81 6.50 -17.28
CA HIS A 19 -6.91 5.10 -17.68
C HIS A 19 -8.27 4.46 -17.38
N ALA A 20 -9.09 5.09 -16.53
CA ALA A 20 -10.43 4.65 -16.20
C ALA A 20 -11.44 5.70 -16.66
N THR A 21 -12.54 5.25 -17.27
CA THR A 21 -13.69 6.13 -17.49
C THR A 21 -14.39 6.42 -16.15
N GLN A 22 -15.23 7.46 -16.12
CA GLN A 22 -16.06 7.74 -14.94
C GLN A 22 -16.97 6.55 -14.58
N GLU A 23 -17.52 5.87 -15.59
CA GLU A 23 -18.35 4.68 -15.39
C GLU A 23 -17.56 3.50 -14.79
N ASP A 24 -16.34 3.27 -15.26
CA ASP A 24 -15.47 2.21 -14.72
C ASP A 24 -15.05 2.50 -13.28
N PHE A 25 -14.79 3.78 -12.98
CA PHE A 25 -14.52 4.22 -11.61
C PHE A 25 -15.73 3.95 -10.70
N GLU A 26 -16.94 4.31 -11.11
CA GLU A 26 -18.17 4.06 -10.33
C GLU A 26 -18.43 2.57 -10.10
N LYS A 27 -18.18 1.74 -11.11
CA LYS A 27 -18.24 0.26 -10.97
C LYS A 27 -17.21 -0.26 -9.97
N SER A 28 -15.99 0.26 -10.01
CA SER A 28 -14.92 -0.13 -9.08
C SER A 28 -15.27 0.25 -7.65
N VAL A 29 -15.74 1.49 -7.43
CA VAL A 29 -16.24 1.99 -6.14
C VAL A 29 -17.38 1.11 -5.61
N ALA A 30 -18.40 0.84 -6.44
CA ALA A 30 -19.55 0.02 -6.04
C ALA A 30 -19.13 -1.42 -5.71
N GLY A 31 -18.24 -2.01 -6.51
CA GLY A 31 -17.73 -3.36 -6.27
C GLY A 31 -16.89 -3.46 -5.00
N LEU A 32 -16.01 -2.49 -4.75
CA LEU A 32 -15.20 -2.43 -3.52
C LEU A 32 -16.10 -2.26 -2.29
N ARG A 33 -17.07 -1.35 -2.35
CA ARG A 33 -18.06 -1.15 -1.28
C ARG A 33 -18.86 -2.42 -1.00
N ASN A 34 -19.36 -3.08 -2.05
CA ASN A 34 -20.11 -4.32 -1.90
C ASN A 34 -19.28 -5.43 -1.24
N ALA A 35 -18.01 -5.59 -1.62
CA ALA A 35 -17.14 -6.56 -1.00
C ALA A 35 -16.92 -6.27 0.50
N TYR A 36 -16.69 -5.00 0.84
CA TYR A 36 -16.57 -4.56 2.23
C TYR A 36 -17.84 -4.82 3.05
N ASP A 37 -19.01 -4.46 2.52
CA ASP A 37 -20.30 -4.66 3.19
C ASP A 37 -20.67 -6.14 3.40
N ASN A 38 -20.00 -7.05 2.70
CA ASN A 38 -20.21 -8.50 2.81
C ASN A 38 -19.03 -9.20 3.52
N ASP A 39 -18.26 -8.47 4.33
CA ASP A 39 -17.13 -8.98 5.12
C ASP A 39 -16.10 -9.77 4.29
N VAL A 40 -15.96 -9.43 3.01
CA VAL A 40 -14.93 -10.02 2.17
C VAL A 40 -13.58 -9.47 2.63
N PRO A 41 -12.58 -10.33 2.93
CA PRO A 41 -11.28 -9.84 3.33
C PRO A 41 -10.60 -9.12 2.15
N LEU A 42 -10.18 -7.88 2.39
CA LEU A 42 -9.63 -6.99 1.36
C LEU A 42 -8.12 -6.83 1.52
N THR A 43 -7.38 -6.88 0.41
CA THR A 43 -5.98 -6.46 0.36
C THR A 43 -5.81 -5.32 -0.65
N PHE A 44 -4.89 -4.42 -0.36
CA PHE A 44 -4.60 -3.29 -1.23
C PHE A 44 -3.57 -3.68 -2.30
N SER A 45 -3.90 -3.44 -3.57
CA SER A 45 -3.00 -3.54 -4.71
C SER A 45 -3.29 -2.41 -5.68
N THR A 46 -2.35 -2.14 -6.58
CA THR A 46 -2.44 -1.01 -7.52
C THR A 46 -2.19 -1.40 -8.97
N ASP A 47 -1.51 -2.52 -9.23
CA ASP A 47 -0.90 -2.79 -10.55
C ASP A 47 -0.31 -1.53 -11.20
N ALA A 48 0.30 -0.64 -10.40
CA ALA A 48 0.80 0.64 -10.87
C ALA A 48 2.07 0.43 -11.71
N ASP A 49 1.90 -0.01 -12.94
CA ASP A 49 2.92 -0.18 -13.98
C ASP A 49 3.08 1.08 -14.85
N TYR A 50 2.17 2.05 -14.68
CA TYR A 50 2.13 3.31 -15.42
C TYR A 50 3.34 4.22 -15.17
N TYR A 51 3.67 5.00 -16.20
CA TYR A 51 4.52 6.17 -16.08
C TYR A 51 3.64 7.43 -16.14
N VAL A 52 3.54 8.13 -15.01
CA VAL A 52 2.80 9.40 -14.91
C VAL A 52 3.82 10.54 -14.81
N PRO A 53 3.93 11.42 -15.83
CA PRO A 53 4.88 12.52 -15.81
C PRO A 53 4.78 13.35 -14.54
N GLY A 54 5.91 13.59 -13.88
CA GLY A 54 5.99 14.42 -12.67
C GLY A 54 5.59 13.72 -11.37
N LYS A 55 5.25 12.43 -11.39
CA LYS A 55 5.00 11.64 -10.18
C LYS A 55 6.03 10.53 -9.99
N THR A 56 6.40 10.30 -8.73
CA THR A 56 7.14 9.13 -8.30
C THR A 56 6.23 7.89 -8.26
N ARG A 57 6.82 6.68 -8.25
CA ARG A 57 6.04 5.44 -8.12
C ARG A 57 5.21 5.40 -6.83
N GLY A 58 5.73 5.95 -5.73
CA GLY A 58 5.00 6.03 -4.46
C GLY A 58 3.77 6.94 -4.56
N GLU A 59 3.88 8.08 -5.25
CA GLU A 59 2.76 9.00 -5.47
C GLU A 59 1.69 8.39 -6.39
N VAL A 60 2.09 7.64 -7.43
CA VAL A 60 1.13 6.90 -8.26
C VAL A 60 0.44 5.80 -7.46
N ALA A 61 1.18 5.02 -6.67
CA ALA A 61 0.59 3.94 -5.88
C ALA A 61 -0.38 4.46 -4.80
N ILE A 62 -0.02 5.56 -4.11
CA ILE A 62 -0.86 6.07 -3.03
C ILE A 62 -2.14 6.73 -3.55
N ASP A 63 -2.19 7.20 -4.80
CA ASP A 63 -3.40 7.77 -5.39
C ASP A 63 -4.57 6.78 -5.50
N PHE A 64 -4.30 5.47 -5.48
CA PHE A 64 -5.36 4.46 -5.48
C PHE A 64 -6.23 4.51 -4.22
N ILE A 65 -5.79 5.17 -3.14
CA ILE A 65 -6.65 5.40 -1.97
C ILE A 65 -7.90 6.23 -2.30
N GLU A 66 -7.91 7.00 -3.41
CA GLU A 66 -9.09 7.79 -3.78
C GLU A 66 -10.31 6.91 -4.06
N THR A 67 -10.12 5.76 -4.70
CA THR A 67 -11.22 4.79 -4.93
C THR A 67 -11.71 4.18 -3.62
N TRP A 68 -10.80 3.91 -2.67
CA TRP A 68 -11.15 3.41 -1.34
C TRP A 68 -11.90 4.44 -0.49
N LYS A 69 -11.50 5.71 -0.57
CA LYS A 69 -12.20 6.85 0.04
C LYS A 69 -13.59 7.01 -0.57
N ALA A 70 -13.71 6.95 -1.90
CA ALA A 70 -14.99 7.03 -2.60
C ALA A 70 -15.93 5.86 -2.25
N ALA A 71 -15.38 4.66 -2.01
CA ALA A 71 -16.12 3.51 -1.51
C ALA A 71 -16.48 3.60 -0.01
N GLY A 72 -16.07 4.67 0.69
CA GLY A 72 -16.38 4.89 2.09
C GLY A 72 -15.75 3.86 3.04
N ILE A 73 -14.60 3.29 2.66
CA ILE A 73 -13.86 2.37 3.52
C ILE A 73 -13.17 3.18 4.64
N PRO A 74 -13.35 2.82 5.93
CA PRO A 74 -12.74 3.56 7.02
C PRO A 74 -11.20 3.55 6.94
N PRO A 75 -10.50 4.63 7.34
CA PRO A 75 -9.04 4.72 7.26
C PRO A 75 -8.31 3.56 7.95
N VAL A 76 -8.81 3.10 9.10
CA VAL A 76 -8.25 1.96 9.84
C VAL A 76 -8.28 0.66 9.01
N ASP A 77 -9.32 0.46 8.21
CA ASP A 77 -9.48 -0.74 7.39
C ASP A 77 -8.65 -0.64 6.10
N ILE A 78 -8.51 0.57 5.54
CA ILE A 78 -7.56 0.84 4.45
C ILE A 78 -6.13 0.52 4.92
N LEU A 79 -5.71 1.02 6.09
CA LEU A 79 -4.38 0.73 6.65
C LEU A 79 -4.18 -0.77 6.88
N ARG A 80 -5.21 -1.47 7.38
CA ARG A 80 -5.14 -2.92 7.56
C ARG A 80 -5.01 -3.66 6.22
N ALA A 81 -5.73 -3.22 5.19
CA ALA A 81 -5.66 -3.74 3.83
C ALA A 81 -4.26 -3.54 3.21
N MET A 82 -3.64 -2.38 3.45
CA MET A 82 -2.30 -2.04 2.95
C MET A 82 -1.16 -2.73 3.70
N THR A 83 -1.39 -3.16 4.95
CA THR A 83 -0.35 -3.74 5.81
C THR A 83 -0.67 -5.18 6.14
N MET A 84 -1.31 -5.43 7.29
CA MET A 84 -1.57 -6.75 7.87
C MET A 84 -2.16 -7.75 6.88
N ASN A 85 -3.08 -7.31 6.04
CA ASN A 85 -3.74 -8.14 5.05
C ASN A 85 -2.80 -8.48 3.88
N GLY A 86 -2.01 -7.52 3.40
CA GLY A 86 -0.99 -7.77 2.39
C GLY A 86 0.05 -8.80 2.85
N TYR A 87 0.47 -8.74 4.11
CA TYR A 87 1.40 -9.73 4.68
C TYR A 87 0.75 -11.12 4.80
N LYS A 88 -0.53 -11.22 5.18
CA LYS A 88 -1.26 -12.49 5.22
C LYS A 88 -1.44 -13.12 3.85
N VAL A 89 -1.83 -12.33 2.85
CA VAL A 89 -2.06 -12.82 1.47
C VAL A 89 -0.75 -13.26 0.82
N SER A 90 0.37 -12.64 1.18
CA SER A 90 1.70 -13.04 0.73
C SER A 90 2.37 -14.12 1.59
N GLU A 91 1.69 -14.60 2.65
CA GLU A 91 2.20 -15.61 3.58
C GLU A 91 3.52 -15.21 4.26
N THR A 92 3.69 -13.91 4.52
CA THR A 92 4.91 -13.33 5.11
C THR A 92 4.70 -12.72 6.50
N GLU A 93 3.49 -12.82 7.06
CA GLU A 93 3.10 -12.22 8.35
C GLU A 93 3.88 -12.76 9.56
N SER A 94 4.53 -13.91 9.41
CA SER A 94 5.43 -14.51 10.40
C SER A 94 6.81 -13.85 10.47
N THR A 95 7.17 -13.06 9.46
CA THR A 95 8.48 -12.40 9.35
C THR A 95 8.37 -10.87 9.18
N ARG A 96 7.24 -10.36 8.68
CA ARG A 96 7.00 -8.93 8.41
C ARG A 96 5.58 -8.51 8.79
N GLY A 97 5.37 -7.21 8.97
CA GLY A 97 4.06 -6.59 9.12
C GLY A 97 3.76 -6.00 10.49
N PRO A 98 3.46 -6.82 11.51
CA PRO A 98 3.25 -6.32 12.86
C PRO A 98 4.52 -5.65 13.42
N ILE A 99 4.34 -4.57 14.18
CA ILE A 99 5.42 -4.01 14.99
C ILE A 99 5.61 -4.92 16.22
N ARG A 100 6.53 -5.88 16.12
CA ARG A 100 6.76 -6.89 17.15
C ARG A 100 8.23 -7.31 17.18
N PRO A 101 8.80 -7.57 18.37
CA PRO A 101 10.14 -8.17 18.47
C PRO A 101 10.27 -9.44 17.63
N GLY A 102 11.41 -9.58 16.94
CA GLY A 102 11.71 -10.72 16.08
C GLY A 102 11.23 -10.61 14.63
N LEU A 103 10.47 -9.57 14.27
CA LEU A 103 10.07 -9.30 12.88
C LEU A 103 10.97 -8.24 12.22
N ALA A 104 10.92 -8.15 10.89
CA ALA A 104 11.65 -7.13 10.15
C ALA A 104 11.25 -5.71 10.59
N ALA A 105 12.24 -4.84 10.76
CA ALA A 105 12.03 -3.43 11.09
C ALA A 105 11.70 -2.63 9.82
N ASP A 106 10.49 -2.86 9.29
CA ASP A 106 9.91 -2.14 8.16
C ASP A 106 8.89 -1.12 8.67
N LEU A 107 9.19 0.16 8.55
CA LEU A 107 8.39 1.22 9.13
C LEU A 107 8.37 2.44 8.22
N ILE A 108 7.21 3.10 8.17
CA ILE A 108 7.11 4.47 7.66
C ILE A 108 6.61 5.39 8.77
N ALA A 109 6.93 6.67 8.68
CA ALA A 109 6.24 7.70 9.45
C ALA A 109 5.72 8.78 8.51
N VAL A 110 4.55 9.30 8.83
CA VAL A 110 3.81 10.29 8.02
C VAL A 110 3.56 11.55 8.82
N ALA A 111 3.34 12.67 8.14
CA ALA A 111 2.89 13.89 8.79
C ALA A 111 1.38 13.82 9.08
N GLY A 112 1.01 13.75 10.36
CA GLY A 112 -0.38 13.70 10.82
C GLY A 112 -0.85 12.29 11.19
N ASP A 113 -2.14 12.16 11.52
CA ASP A 113 -2.76 10.90 11.93
C ASP A 113 -3.50 10.23 10.75
N PRO A 114 -3.01 9.10 10.21
CA PRO A 114 -3.67 8.39 9.11
C PRO A 114 -4.95 7.65 9.53
N LEU A 115 -5.24 7.51 10.82
CA LEU A 115 -6.51 6.95 11.32
C LEU A 115 -7.64 7.97 11.24
N GLU A 116 -7.33 9.26 11.40
CA GLU A 116 -8.29 10.36 11.22
C GLU A 116 -8.39 10.78 9.75
N LYS A 117 -7.24 10.89 9.06
CA LYS A 117 -7.18 11.32 7.66
C LYS A 117 -6.16 10.50 6.88
N ILE A 118 -6.67 9.54 6.11
CA ILE A 118 -5.84 8.61 5.32
C ILE A 118 -4.89 9.31 4.33
N ASP A 119 -5.20 10.53 3.89
CA ASP A 119 -4.32 11.35 3.04
C ASP A 119 -2.98 11.72 3.72
N ALA A 120 -2.82 11.54 5.04
CA ALA A 120 -1.52 11.66 5.70
C ALA A 120 -0.47 10.74 5.07
N LEU A 121 -0.88 9.59 4.50
CA LEU A 121 -0.01 8.67 3.76
C LEU A 121 0.68 9.30 2.54
N ARG A 122 0.20 10.45 2.05
CA ARG A 122 0.83 11.19 0.94
C ARG A 122 2.10 11.93 1.38
N ASP A 123 2.25 12.20 2.68
CA ASP A 123 3.39 12.93 3.23
C ASP A 123 4.25 12.03 4.14
N VAL A 124 4.87 11.02 3.52
CA VAL A 124 5.81 10.12 4.21
C VAL A 124 7.11 10.86 4.52
N ARG A 125 7.44 11.03 5.80
CA ARG A 125 8.64 11.74 6.27
C ARG A 125 9.78 10.81 6.65
N PHE A 126 9.48 9.57 6.99
CA PHE A 126 10.47 8.56 7.39
C PHE A 126 10.19 7.23 6.71
N VAL A 127 11.25 6.54 6.29
CA VAL A 127 11.19 5.18 5.75
C VAL A 127 12.35 4.38 6.29
N MET A 128 12.06 3.24 6.90
CA MET A 128 12.99 2.21 7.31
C MET A 128 12.58 0.88 6.69
N LYS A 129 13.55 0.13 6.20
CA LYS A 129 13.38 -1.23 5.71
C LYS A 129 14.49 -2.10 6.26
N ASP A 130 14.15 -3.25 6.84
CA ASP A 130 15.10 -4.18 7.46
C ASP A 130 16.04 -3.48 8.47
N GLY A 131 15.55 -2.49 9.21
CA GLY A 131 16.35 -1.71 10.17
C GLY A 131 17.22 -0.61 9.56
N VAL A 132 17.26 -0.51 8.23
CA VAL A 132 18.03 0.50 7.49
C VAL A 132 17.13 1.67 7.13
N ILE A 133 17.59 2.89 7.41
CA ILE A 133 16.85 4.12 7.12
C ILE A 133 17.13 4.56 5.69
N PHE A 134 16.08 4.78 4.90
CA PHE A 134 16.11 5.23 3.51
C PHE A 134 15.60 6.66 3.31
N LYS A 135 14.75 7.14 4.23
CA LYS A 135 14.21 8.51 4.22
C LYS A 135 14.15 9.03 5.64
N ARG A 136 14.57 10.29 5.84
CA ARG A 136 14.48 11.00 7.12
C ARG A 136 14.12 12.46 6.85
N ASP A 137 13.21 13.01 7.66
CA ASP A 137 12.74 14.40 7.56
C ASP A 137 12.25 14.80 6.15
N GLY A 138 11.65 13.86 5.43
CA GLY A 138 11.18 14.09 4.06
C GLY A 138 12.25 13.92 2.98
N VAL A 139 13.51 13.71 3.34
CA VAL A 139 14.66 13.64 2.43
C VAL A 139 15.16 12.21 2.30
N MET A 140 15.38 11.76 1.05
CA MET A 140 15.99 10.46 0.78
C MET A 140 17.46 10.48 1.24
N THR A 141 17.90 9.44 1.95
CA THR A 141 19.28 9.32 2.43
C THR A 141 20.14 8.62 1.37
N PRO A 142 21.01 9.33 0.61
CA PRO A 142 21.63 8.80 -0.60
C PRO A 142 22.65 7.68 -0.33
N GLU A 143 23.38 7.78 0.78
CA GLU A 143 24.52 6.91 1.10
C GLU A 143 24.14 5.42 1.13
N ARG A 144 22.90 5.05 1.46
CA ARG A 144 22.46 3.64 1.51
C ARG A 144 21.49 3.25 0.41
N PHE A 145 20.97 4.21 -0.35
CA PHE A 145 20.12 3.95 -1.51
C PHE A 145 20.94 3.43 -2.69
N PHE A 146 22.19 3.90 -2.84
CA PHE A 146 23.11 3.45 -3.89
C PHE A 146 23.99 2.24 -3.50
N HIS A 147 23.95 1.82 -2.23
CA HIS A 147 24.57 0.59 -1.76
C HIS A 147 23.47 -0.43 -1.46
N GLY A 148 23.07 -1.20 -2.48
CA GLY A 148 21.93 -2.13 -2.47
C GLY A 148 22.04 -3.36 -1.55
N GLY A 149 22.73 -3.25 -0.41
CA GLY A 149 23.07 -4.39 0.44
C GLY A 149 23.93 -5.42 -0.31
N PRO A 150 24.21 -6.60 0.29
CA PRO A 150 24.70 -7.72 -0.50
C PRO A 150 23.62 -8.04 -1.54
N VAL A 151 23.94 -7.79 -2.80
CA VAL A 151 23.20 -8.37 -3.90
C VAL A 151 23.47 -9.87 -3.76
N ASN A 152 22.56 -10.61 -3.12
CA ASN A 152 22.49 -12.05 -3.32
C ASN A 152 22.04 -12.21 -4.77
N GLY A 153 23.01 -12.06 -5.68
CA GLY A 153 22.84 -12.27 -7.09
C GLY A 153 22.21 -13.64 -7.30
N TRP A 154 21.53 -13.78 -8.43
CA TRP A 154 20.89 -15.00 -8.91
C TRP A 154 21.89 -16.15 -9.18
N ASN A 155 22.73 -16.49 -8.22
CA ASN A 155 23.62 -17.63 -8.18
C ASN A 155 23.63 -18.21 -6.76
N LEU A 156 22.49 -18.80 -6.37
CA LEU A 156 22.50 -19.93 -5.45
C LEU A 156 22.59 -21.20 -6.31
N ARG A 157 23.83 -21.59 -6.62
CA ARG A 157 24.23 -22.95 -6.99
C ARG A 157 25.62 -23.23 -6.45
#